data_AF-A0AAW5D6L6-F1
#
_entry.id   AF-A0AAW5D6L6-F1
#
_cell.length_a   1.000
_cell.length_b   1.000
_cell.length_c   1.000
_cell.angle_alpha   90.00
_cell.angle_beta   90.00
_cell.angle_gamma   90.00
#
_symmetry.space_group_name_H-M   'P 1'
#
loop_
_entity.id
_entity.type
_entity.pdbx_description
1 polymer ?
#
loop_
_entity_poly.entity_id
_entity_poly.type
_entity_poly.pdbx_seq_one_letter_code
_entity_poly.pdbx_strand_id
1 'polypeptide(L)'
;MPTNDNSYIIDAQSGNGFNAETFLKNYWQQKPVVIKHFFDNFVDPIDENDLAGLAQESEVDARIISNVKGSWHVEQGPITDFDKACQGKWTLLVQGVDKYVPDVTPLLDPFSFIPNWRLDDLMVSFATNGAGVGAHIDQYDVFLVQGKGRRRWRVGKPADYKEVFPHPKLRQIEGFDPVIDVVVEPGDVVYVPPGWPHDGATIEDSLTYSVGYRAPDNLQLAESLAMMLDKGAHNYRFTDASRSMQGNRAWVNPSDVAILKQQLIDAINGEDFTLALLEAMSEQGIPEYPLEDEVSLEQISNEFAAGISFVPAPGVRALLCDGKRGLPRALFVNGSQFEFGKSDQEWFEVLASGGVLNATCCQDAPSFTFLETLTTLINNGYWEWFEG
;
A
#
# COMPACT_ATOMS: atom_id res chain seq x y z
N MET A 1 -16.91 -14.94 23.55
CA MET A 1 -18.07 -14.15 24.02
C MET A 1 -18.19 -12.98 23.07
N PRO A 2 -19.40 -12.50 22.73
CA PRO A 2 -19.53 -11.30 21.91
C PRO A 2 -18.78 -10.13 22.54
N THR A 3 -18.24 -9.22 21.71
CA THR A 3 -17.56 -8.02 22.17
C THR A 3 -18.49 -7.17 23.01
N ASN A 4 -18.31 -7.21 24.33
CA ASN A 4 -19.08 -6.41 25.29
C ASN A 4 -18.32 -5.15 25.73
N ASP A 5 -17.07 -4.99 25.28
CA ASP A 5 -16.25 -3.82 25.57
C ASP A 5 -16.40 -2.79 24.45
N ASN A 6 -17.18 -1.75 24.74
CA ASN A 6 -17.44 -0.65 23.81
C ASN A 6 -16.18 0.13 23.42
N SER A 7 -15.03 -0.09 24.06
CA SER A 7 -13.77 0.57 23.67
C SER A 7 -13.15 0.03 22.37
N TYR A 8 -13.75 -1.03 21.80
CA TYR A 8 -13.40 -1.60 20.49
C TYR A 8 -14.48 -1.35 19.41
N ILE A 9 -15.48 -0.51 19.68
CA ILE A 9 -16.56 -0.22 18.73
C ILE A 9 -16.72 1.29 18.55
N ILE A 10 -16.75 1.73 17.30
CA ILE A 10 -17.16 3.06 16.87
C ILE A 10 -18.41 2.87 16.00
N ASP A 11 -19.46 3.63 16.24
CA ASP A 11 -20.60 3.72 15.32
C ASP A 11 -20.50 5.04 14.55
N ALA A 12 -20.18 4.94 13.26
CA ALA A 12 -19.85 6.10 12.44
C ALA A 12 -21.05 7.04 12.22
N GLN A 13 -22.28 6.55 12.38
CA GLN A 13 -23.51 7.35 12.26
C GLN A 13 -24.00 7.94 13.59
N SER A 14 -23.34 7.61 14.71
CA SER A 14 -23.72 8.15 16.02
C SER A 14 -23.28 9.62 16.19
N GLY A 15 -23.79 10.31 17.21
CA GLY A 15 -23.43 11.71 17.49
C GLY A 15 -21.94 11.97 17.75
N ASN A 16 -21.13 10.91 17.95
CA ASN A 16 -19.67 10.94 18.04
C ASN A 16 -19.04 10.00 16.97
N GLY A 17 -19.52 10.06 15.73
CA GLY A 17 -19.13 9.19 14.61
C GLY A 17 -17.63 9.11 14.30
N PHE A 18 -17.26 8.47 13.19
CA PHE A 18 -15.85 8.31 12.84
C PHE A 18 -15.16 9.67 12.67
N ASN A 19 -14.00 9.82 13.31
CA ASN A 19 -13.18 11.02 13.25
C ASN A 19 -11.70 10.61 13.15
N ALA A 20 -11.03 11.03 12.07
CA ALA A 20 -9.66 10.64 11.77
C ALA A 20 -8.66 11.01 12.87
N GLU A 21 -8.77 12.21 13.47
CA GLU A 21 -7.88 12.64 14.55
C GLU A 21 -8.04 11.76 15.80
N THR A 22 -9.28 11.44 16.16
CA THR A 22 -9.60 10.54 17.27
C THR A 22 -9.11 9.12 16.99
N PHE A 23 -9.25 8.65 15.74
CA PHE A 23 -8.76 7.35 15.30
C PHE A 23 -7.23 7.25 15.44
N LEU A 24 -6.50 8.21 14.87
CA LEU A 24 -5.05 8.29 14.93
C LEU A 24 -4.52 8.34 16.36
N LYS A 25 -5.20 9.09 17.23
CA LYS A 25 -4.80 9.23 18.63
C LYS A 25 -4.95 7.95 19.43
N ASN A 26 -6.01 7.17 19.20
CA ASN A 26 -6.43 6.12 20.14
C ASN A 26 -6.35 4.68 19.57
N TYR A 27 -6.20 4.50 18.26
CA TYR A 27 -6.33 3.20 17.60
C TYR A 27 -5.16 2.89 16.66
N TRP A 28 -4.81 3.82 15.77
CA TRP A 28 -3.73 3.61 14.79
C TRP A 28 -2.44 3.13 15.46
N GLN A 29 -1.95 1.96 15.02
CA GLN A 29 -0.80 1.22 15.56
C GLN A 29 -0.83 0.91 17.06
N GLN A 30 -2.02 0.93 17.68
CA GLN A 30 -2.18 0.74 19.12
C GLN A 30 -3.13 -0.41 19.45
N LYS A 31 -4.35 -0.38 18.90
CA LYS A 31 -5.39 -1.38 19.18
C LYS A 31 -6.44 -1.44 18.07
N PRO A 32 -7.09 -2.60 17.88
CA PRO A 32 -8.09 -2.79 16.84
C PRO A 32 -9.39 -2.07 17.19
N VAL A 33 -10.25 -1.90 16.20
CA VAL A 33 -11.60 -1.34 16.38
C VAL A 33 -12.54 -1.80 15.26
N VAL A 34 -13.80 -2.02 15.61
CA VAL A 34 -14.89 -2.22 14.67
C VAL A 34 -15.58 -0.88 14.46
N ILE A 35 -15.63 -0.42 13.22
CA ILE A 35 -16.29 0.82 12.84
C ILE A 35 -17.57 0.42 12.11
N LYS A 36 -18.69 0.46 12.83
CA LYS A 36 -20.01 0.13 12.32
C LYS A 36 -20.53 1.25 11.41
N HIS A 37 -21.20 0.86 10.32
CA HIS A 37 -21.83 1.79 9.38
C HIS A 37 -20.86 2.86 8.85
N PHE A 38 -19.60 2.48 8.59
CA PHE A 38 -18.59 3.41 8.09
C PHE A 38 -18.91 3.88 6.68
N PHE A 39 -19.37 2.95 5.83
CA PHE A 39 -19.97 3.26 4.54
C PHE A 39 -21.49 3.08 4.61
N ASP A 40 -22.22 4.10 4.17
CA ASP A 40 -23.68 4.06 4.07
C ASP A 40 -24.11 3.36 2.78
N ASN A 41 -24.99 2.37 2.89
CA ASN A 41 -25.53 1.62 1.74
C ASN A 41 -24.43 1.12 0.78
N PHE A 42 -23.38 0.52 1.33
CA PHE A 42 -22.21 0.08 0.57
C PHE A 42 -22.62 -0.81 -0.62
N VAL A 43 -22.13 -0.46 -1.81
CA VAL A 43 -22.28 -1.22 -3.04
C VAL A 43 -20.89 -1.70 -3.45
N ASP A 44 -20.75 -3.01 -3.64
CA ASP A 44 -19.50 -3.62 -4.09
C ASP A 44 -19.06 -3.04 -5.45
N PRO A 45 -17.87 -2.41 -5.56
CA PRO A 45 -17.37 -1.85 -6.82
C PRO A 45 -16.90 -2.92 -7.84
N ILE A 46 -16.82 -4.18 -7.42
CA ILE A 46 -16.40 -5.32 -8.24
C ILE A 46 -17.14 -6.56 -7.75
N ASP A 47 -17.55 -7.44 -8.68
CA ASP A 47 -18.18 -8.71 -8.34
C ASP A 47 -17.18 -9.89 -8.29
N GLU A 48 -17.65 -11.06 -7.87
CA GLU A 48 -16.84 -12.28 -7.74
C GLU A 48 -16.35 -12.84 -9.08
N ASN A 49 -17.05 -12.57 -10.18
CA ASN A 49 -16.69 -13.05 -11.51
C ASN A 49 -15.57 -12.18 -12.09
N ASP A 50 -15.68 -10.85 -11.96
CA ASP A 50 -14.63 -9.92 -12.34
C ASP A 50 -13.37 -10.16 -11.52
N LEU A 51 -13.52 -10.39 -10.21
CA LEU A 51 -12.41 -10.78 -9.33
C LEU A 51 -11.78 -12.12 -9.76
N ALA A 52 -12.59 -13.11 -10.17
CA ALA A 52 -12.09 -14.36 -10.71
C ALA A 52 -11.41 -14.17 -12.07
N GLY A 53 -11.87 -13.24 -12.91
CA GLY A 53 -11.24 -12.84 -14.15
C GLY A 53 -9.82 -12.29 -13.93
N LEU A 54 -9.68 -11.33 -13.01
CA LEU A 54 -8.36 -10.79 -12.62
C LEU A 54 -7.42 -11.89 -12.13
N ALA A 55 -7.92 -12.89 -11.40
CA ALA A 55 -7.10 -13.98 -10.90
C ALA A 55 -6.56 -14.92 -12.00
N GLN A 56 -7.02 -14.80 -13.25
CA GLN A 56 -6.50 -15.54 -14.41
C GLN A 56 -5.30 -14.85 -15.06
N GLU A 57 -5.11 -13.56 -14.81
CA GLU A 57 -4.04 -12.77 -15.41
C GLU A 57 -2.68 -13.09 -14.80
N SER A 58 -1.64 -13.09 -15.63
CA SER A 58 -0.31 -13.59 -15.25
C SER A 58 0.48 -12.66 -14.34
N GLU A 59 0.20 -11.36 -14.45
CA GLU A 59 0.78 -10.24 -13.71
C GLU A 59 0.09 -9.99 -12.36
N VAL A 60 -1.09 -10.58 -12.14
CA VAL A 60 -1.87 -10.39 -10.92
C VAL A 60 -1.49 -11.46 -9.89
N ASP A 61 -1.04 -11.04 -8.71
CA ASP A 61 -0.85 -11.95 -7.58
C ASP A 61 -2.21 -12.35 -6.99
N ALA A 62 -2.65 -13.56 -7.33
CA ALA A 62 -3.88 -14.14 -6.84
C ALA A 62 -3.63 -15.52 -6.24
N ARG A 63 -4.48 -15.92 -5.30
CA ARG A 63 -4.43 -17.25 -4.71
C ARG A 63 -5.78 -17.74 -4.22
N ILE A 64 -5.99 -19.04 -4.33
CA ILE A 64 -7.13 -19.72 -3.72
C ILE A 64 -6.63 -20.54 -2.55
N ILE A 65 -7.21 -20.30 -1.38
CA ILE A 65 -6.99 -21.11 -0.18
C ILE A 65 -8.25 -21.94 0.05
N SER A 66 -8.09 -23.26 0.06
CA SER A 66 -9.19 -24.20 0.29
C SER A 66 -8.94 -25.11 1.49
N ASN A 67 -10.03 -25.47 2.17
CA ASN A 67 -10.05 -26.42 3.28
C ASN A 67 -11.03 -27.56 2.97
N VAL A 68 -10.49 -28.76 2.75
CA VAL A 68 -11.27 -29.97 2.50
C VAL A 68 -11.12 -30.88 3.70
N LYS A 69 -12.18 -30.97 4.52
CA LYS A 69 -12.24 -31.82 5.72
C LYS A 69 -11.05 -31.62 6.68
N GLY A 70 -10.61 -30.37 6.84
CA GLY A 70 -9.48 -30.00 7.71
C GLY A 70 -8.11 -29.99 7.03
N SER A 71 -8.00 -30.46 5.78
CA SER A 71 -6.76 -30.37 5.00
C SER A 71 -6.74 -29.05 4.21
N TRP A 72 -5.66 -28.29 4.36
CA TRP A 72 -5.48 -27.00 3.71
C TRP A 72 -4.70 -27.13 2.40
N HIS A 73 -5.16 -26.46 1.37
CA HIS A 73 -4.51 -26.36 0.07
C HIS A 73 -4.40 -24.89 -0.35
N VAL A 74 -3.35 -24.57 -1.11
CA VAL A 74 -3.13 -23.24 -1.68
C VAL A 74 -2.80 -23.42 -3.15
N GLU A 75 -3.67 -22.94 -4.03
CA GLU A 75 -3.39 -22.78 -5.47
C GLU A 75 -2.94 -21.33 -5.68
N GLN A 76 -1.74 -21.13 -6.24
CA GLN A 76 -1.24 -19.80 -6.60
C GLN A 76 -1.62 -19.50 -8.05
N GLY A 77 -1.84 -18.22 -8.34
CA GLY A 77 -2.16 -17.70 -9.65
C GLY A 77 -1.03 -17.87 -10.68
N PRO A 78 -1.32 -17.66 -11.96
CA PRO A 78 -2.67 -17.43 -12.52
C PRO A 78 -3.58 -18.67 -12.38
N ILE A 79 -4.83 -18.45 -11.97
CA ILE A 79 -5.79 -19.53 -11.69
C ILE A 79 -6.49 -19.95 -12.99
N THR A 80 -6.08 -21.08 -13.56
CA THR A 80 -6.64 -21.55 -14.85
C THR A 80 -7.76 -22.58 -14.70
N ASP A 81 -7.86 -23.24 -13.54
CA ASP A 81 -8.84 -24.30 -13.26
C ASP A 81 -9.50 -24.06 -11.90
N PHE A 82 -10.58 -23.27 -11.92
CA PHE A 82 -11.37 -22.96 -10.73
C PHE A 82 -12.09 -24.19 -10.17
N ASP A 83 -12.50 -25.13 -11.03
CA ASP A 83 -13.15 -26.36 -10.56
C ASP A 83 -12.18 -27.17 -9.68
N LYS A 84 -10.90 -27.25 -10.06
CA LYS A 84 -9.87 -27.91 -9.26
C LYS A 84 -9.51 -27.12 -8.00
N ALA A 85 -9.40 -25.79 -8.08
CA ALA A 85 -8.93 -24.95 -6.97
C ALA A 85 -10.01 -24.73 -5.88
N CYS A 86 -11.27 -24.50 -6.29
CA CYS A 86 -12.40 -24.14 -5.44
C CYS A 86 -13.07 -25.37 -4.80
N GLN A 87 -12.32 -26.11 -3.99
CA GLN A 87 -12.80 -27.34 -3.34
C GLN A 87 -13.19 -27.11 -1.87
N GLY A 88 -14.29 -27.71 -1.44
CA GLY A 88 -14.74 -27.61 -0.04
C GLY A 88 -15.04 -26.17 0.38
N LYS A 89 -14.45 -25.72 1.49
CA LYS A 89 -14.53 -24.33 1.94
C LYS A 89 -13.35 -23.56 1.37
N TRP A 90 -13.59 -22.54 0.57
CA TRP A 90 -12.52 -21.84 -0.13
C TRP A 90 -12.70 -20.33 -0.15
N THR A 91 -11.58 -19.64 -0.30
CA THR A 91 -11.52 -18.20 -0.51
C THR A 91 -10.53 -17.89 -1.62
N LEU A 92 -10.92 -16.98 -2.51
CA LEU A 92 -10.05 -16.34 -3.49
C LEU A 92 -9.54 -15.03 -2.88
N LEU A 93 -8.25 -14.77 -2.99
CA LEU A 93 -7.64 -13.47 -2.66
C LEU A 93 -6.89 -12.96 -3.89
N VAL A 94 -7.08 -11.69 -4.22
CA VAL A 94 -6.41 -11.00 -5.32
C VAL A 94 -5.77 -9.73 -4.76
N GLN A 95 -4.45 -9.59 -4.91
CA GLN A 95 -3.69 -8.43 -4.44
C GLN A 95 -3.78 -7.27 -5.43
N GLY A 96 -3.60 -6.04 -4.95
CA GLY A 96 -3.43 -4.87 -5.82
C GLY A 96 -4.58 -4.60 -6.77
N VAL A 97 -5.83 -4.91 -6.41
CA VAL A 97 -6.99 -4.72 -7.30
C VAL A 97 -7.16 -3.25 -7.71
N ASP A 98 -6.77 -2.33 -6.84
CA ASP A 98 -6.76 -0.89 -7.13
C ASP A 98 -5.81 -0.46 -8.24
N LYS A 99 -4.88 -1.32 -8.65
CA LYS A 99 -3.95 -1.10 -9.78
C LYS A 99 -4.55 -1.53 -11.12
N TYR A 100 -5.69 -2.21 -11.11
CA TYR A 100 -6.31 -2.80 -12.31
C TYR A 100 -7.76 -2.36 -12.51
N VAL A 101 -8.47 -2.00 -11.44
CA VAL A 101 -9.91 -1.68 -11.49
C VAL A 101 -10.14 -0.24 -11.02
N PRO A 102 -10.35 0.73 -11.92
CA PRO A 102 -10.60 2.12 -11.55
C PRO A 102 -11.79 2.31 -10.58
N ASP A 103 -12.83 1.48 -10.74
CA ASP A 103 -14.06 1.56 -9.94
C ASP A 103 -13.84 1.30 -8.44
N VAL A 104 -12.72 0.66 -8.06
CA VAL A 104 -12.41 0.45 -6.63
C VAL A 104 -11.68 1.64 -6.00
N THR A 105 -11.10 2.57 -6.78
CA THR A 105 -10.32 3.69 -6.26
C THR A 105 -11.09 4.56 -5.25
N PRO A 106 -12.37 4.93 -5.47
CA PRO A 106 -13.13 5.74 -4.51
C PRO A 106 -13.28 5.10 -3.12
N LEU A 107 -13.12 3.77 -3.01
CA LEU A 107 -13.15 3.07 -1.71
C LEU A 107 -11.98 3.49 -0.81
N LEU A 108 -10.87 3.96 -1.40
CA LEU A 108 -9.66 4.37 -0.69
C LEU A 108 -9.75 5.80 -0.14
N ASP A 109 -10.61 6.66 -0.70
CA ASP A 109 -10.70 8.08 -0.34
C ASP A 109 -10.94 8.35 1.15
N PRO A 110 -11.83 7.60 1.86
CA PRO A 110 -12.05 7.81 3.28
C PRO A 110 -10.82 7.52 4.15
N PHE A 111 -9.80 6.84 3.61
CA PHE A 111 -8.57 6.46 4.30
C PHE A 111 -7.39 7.39 3.99
N SER A 112 -7.61 8.45 3.19
CA SER A 112 -6.62 9.46 2.79
C SER A 112 -6.06 10.33 3.94
N PHE A 113 -6.57 10.16 5.16
CA PHE A 113 -5.98 10.75 6.36
C PHE A 113 -4.64 10.09 6.76
N ILE A 114 -4.30 8.93 6.16
CA ILE A 114 -2.96 8.33 6.23
C ILE A 114 -2.20 8.68 4.95
N PRO A 115 -0.91 9.09 5.03
CA PRO A 115 -0.14 9.47 3.85
C PRO A 115 0.00 8.35 2.80
N ASN A 116 -0.07 8.72 1.52
CA ASN A 116 0.05 7.82 0.36
C ASN A 116 1.20 6.81 0.44
N TRP A 117 2.37 7.23 0.93
CA TRP A 117 3.54 6.33 1.01
C TRP A 117 3.33 5.12 1.94
N ARG A 118 2.44 5.26 2.94
CA ARG A 118 2.08 4.19 3.87
C ARG A 118 1.07 3.24 3.27
N LEU A 119 0.23 3.68 2.35
CA LEU A 119 -0.75 2.81 1.70
C LEU A 119 0.00 1.82 0.79
N ASP A 120 -0.36 0.55 0.86
CA ASP A 120 0.29 -0.49 0.04
C ASP A 120 -0.61 -0.86 -1.14
N ASP A 121 -1.78 -1.43 -0.88
CA ASP A 121 -2.69 -1.87 -1.92
C ASP A 121 -4.11 -2.10 -1.38
N LEU A 122 -5.03 -2.41 -2.31
CA LEU A 122 -6.34 -2.96 -2.01
C LEU A 122 -6.40 -4.43 -2.42
N MET A 123 -6.23 -5.33 -1.46
CA MET A 123 -6.51 -6.75 -1.68
C MET A 123 -8.01 -7.01 -1.56
N VAL A 124 -8.60 -7.71 -2.51
CA VAL A 124 -10.02 -8.13 -2.44
C VAL A 124 -10.10 -9.64 -2.30
N SER A 125 -10.97 -10.10 -1.41
CA SER A 125 -11.24 -11.53 -1.24
C SER A 125 -12.71 -11.86 -1.43
N PHE A 126 -12.97 -12.93 -2.15
CA PHE A 126 -14.25 -13.62 -2.15
C PHE A 126 -14.13 -14.90 -1.33
N ALA A 127 -15.12 -15.20 -0.50
CA ALA A 127 -15.12 -16.38 0.36
C ALA A 127 -16.50 -17.04 0.38
N THR A 128 -16.50 -18.37 0.36
CA THR A 128 -17.73 -19.18 0.52
C THR A 128 -18.11 -19.37 1.99
N ASN A 129 -19.36 -19.72 2.26
CA ASN A 129 -19.84 -19.98 3.62
C ASN A 129 -18.92 -20.94 4.41
N GLY A 130 -18.48 -20.46 5.57
CA GLY A 130 -17.63 -21.17 6.50
C GLY A 130 -16.15 -21.20 6.11
N ALA A 131 -15.76 -20.54 5.02
CA ALA A 131 -14.38 -20.38 4.58
C ALA A 131 -13.68 -19.21 5.29
N GLY A 132 -12.36 -19.18 5.12
CA GLY A 132 -11.44 -18.21 5.71
C GLY A 132 -10.00 -18.68 5.54
N VAL A 133 -9.04 -17.87 5.96
CA VAL A 133 -7.61 -18.17 5.82
C VAL A 133 -6.99 -18.77 7.10
N GLY A 134 -7.80 -18.95 8.15
CA GLY A 134 -7.38 -19.37 9.48
C GLY A 134 -6.86 -18.20 10.33
N ALA A 135 -6.55 -18.51 11.60
CA ALA A 135 -5.98 -17.53 12.52
C ALA A 135 -4.54 -17.22 12.14
N HIS A 136 -4.20 -15.94 12.03
CA HIS A 136 -2.88 -15.48 11.61
C HIS A 136 -2.56 -14.10 12.21
N ILE A 137 -1.33 -13.64 11.98
CA ILE A 137 -0.82 -12.34 12.42
C ILE A 137 -0.14 -11.69 11.23
N ASP A 138 -0.51 -10.45 10.93
CA ASP A 138 0.15 -9.62 9.94
C ASP A 138 1.11 -8.62 10.61
N GLN A 139 2.09 -8.17 9.83
CA GLN A 139 3.07 -7.14 10.25
C GLN A 139 2.72 -5.75 9.72
N TYR A 140 1.49 -5.57 9.25
CA TYR A 140 0.99 -4.33 8.70
C TYR A 140 -0.36 -3.92 9.31
N ASP A 141 -0.68 -2.63 9.16
CA ASP A 141 -1.98 -2.09 9.46
C ASP A 141 -2.96 -2.46 8.33
N VAL A 142 -4.20 -2.84 8.67
CA VAL A 142 -5.23 -3.16 7.67
C VAL A 142 -6.61 -2.67 8.11
N PHE A 143 -7.38 -2.11 7.17
CA PHE A 143 -8.83 -1.96 7.30
C PHE A 143 -9.53 -3.03 6.47
N LEU A 144 -10.31 -3.86 7.13
CA LEU A 144 -11.11 -4.92 6.53
C LEU A 144 -12.53 -4.38 6.31
N VAL A 145 -12.80 -3.86 5.12
CA VAL A 145 -14.13 -3.35 4.74
C VAL A 145 -15.00 -4.52 4.30
N GLN A 146 -16.15 -4.66 4.94
CA GLN A 146 -17.12 -5.70 4.60
C GLN A 146 -17.94 -5.27 3.37
N GLY A 147 -17.85 -6.06 2.30
CA GLY A 147 -18.73 -5.96 1.13
C GLY A 147 -19.99 -6.81 1.29
N LYS A 148 -20.53 -7.33 0.18
CA LYS A 148 -21.66 -8.25 0.20
C LYS A 148 -21.47 -9.42 1.18
N GLY A 149 -22.60 -10.01 1.58
CA GLY A 149 -22.61 -11.12 2.53
C GLY A 149 -22.23 -10.69 3.94
N ARG A 150 -21.82 -11.64 4.76
CA ARG A 150 -21.48 -11.41 6.18
C ARG A 150 -20.32 -12.26 6.62
N ARG A 151 -19.46 -11.68 7.44
CA ARG A 151 -18.27 -12.35 8.00
C ARG A 151 -18.20 -12.16 9.49
N ARG A 152 -17.78 -13.21 10.20
CA ARG A 152 -17.43 -13.13 11.62
C ARG A 152 -15.94 -12.88 11.74
N TRP A 153 -15.57 -11.72 12.27
CA TRP A 153 -14.19 -11.39 12.59
C TRP A 153 -13.94 -11.58 14.08
N ARG A 154 -12.81 -12.21 14.38
CA ARG A 154 -12.26 -12.21 15.74
C ARG A 154 -10.85 -11.65 15.73
N VAL A 155 -10.51 -10.90 16.78
CA VAL A 155 -9.19 -10.29 16.98
C VAL A 155 -8.77 -10.50 18.43
N GLY A 156 -7.56 -11.01 18.68
CA GLY A 156 -6.99 -11.24 20.00
C GLY A 156 -5.88 -10.24 20.34
N LYS A 157 -5.32 -10.28 21.56
CA LYS A 157 -4.21 -9.40 21.95
C LYS A 157 -2.86 -9.93 21.43
N PRO A 158 -1.87 -9.07 21.13
CA PRO A 158 -0.52 -9.52 20.82
C PRO A 158 0.08 -10.35 21.96
N ALA A 159 0.67 -11.50 21.62
CA ALA A 159 1.35 -12.41 22.52
C ALA A 159 2.27 -13.34 21.71
N ASP A 160 3.03 -14.20 22.40
CA ASP A 160 3.83 -15.24 21.76
C ASP A 160 2.94 -16.42 21.36
N TYR A 161 2.39 -16.35 20.14
CA TYR A 161 1.60 -17.43 19.56
C TYR A 161 2.49 -18.44 18.84
N LYS A 162 2.15 -19.72 18.98
CA LYS A 162 2.82 -20.78 18.23
C LYS A 162 2.36 -20.77 16.78
N GLU A 163 3.29 -20.49 15.87
CA GLU A 163 3.05 -20.59 14.43
C GLU A 163 2.87 -22.05 14.01
N VAL A 164 1.96 -22.25 13.05
CA VAL A 164 1.72 -23.51 12.37
C VAL A 164 1.66 -23.28 10.86
N PHE A 165 2.09 -24.28 10.11
CA PHE A 165 2.13 -24.25 8.65
C PHE A 165 1.31 -25.42 8.12
N PRO A 166 -0.04 -25.33 8.14
CA PRO A 166 -0.89 -26.40 7.61
C PRO A 166 -0.66 -26.65 6.13
N HIS A 167 -0.07 -25.68 5.43
CA HIS A 167 0.50 -25.81 4.09
C HIS A 167 1.80 -24.99 4.02
N PRO A 168 2.83 -25.36 3.22
CA PRO A 168 4.08 -24.61 3.13
C PRO A 168 3.95 -23.14 2.73
N LYS A 169 2.85 -22.79 2.06
CA LYS A 169 2.52 -21.41 1.63
C LYS A 169 1.43 -20.74 2.49
N LEU A 170 1.06 -21.32 3.63
CA LEU A 170 0.03 -20.80 4.51
C LEU A 170 0.53 -20.77 5.95
N ARG A 171 0.79 -19.57 6.46
CA ARG A 171 1.17 -19.34 7.85
C ARG A 171 -0.08 -19.08 8.68
N GLN A 172 -0.21 -19.78 9.79
CA GLN A 172 -1.29 -19.62 10.77
C GLN A 172 -0.72 -19.68 12.19
N ILE A 173 -1.58 -19.47 13.17
CA ILE A 173 -1.33 -19.74 14.60
C ILE A 173 -2.35 -20.77 15.12
N GLU A 174 -2.03 -21.47 16.20
CA GLU A 174 -2.91 -22.52 16.77
C GLU A 174 -4.29 -21.97 17.23
N GLY A 175 -4.38 -20.68 17.49
CA GLY A 175 -5.59 -19.97 17.90
C GLY A 175 -5.28 -18.87 18.92
N PHE A 176 -6.32 -18.15 19.33
CA PHE A 176 -6.22 -17.07 20.31
C PHE A 176 -7.55 -16.85 21.03
N ASP A 177 -7.49 -16.22 22.20
CA ASP A 177 -8.68 -15.72 22.90
C ASP A 177 -9.04 -14.32 22.37
N PRO A 178 -10.25 -14.14 21.80
CA PRO A 178 -10.63 -12.90 21.15
C PRO A 178 -11.04 -11.81 22.15
N VAL A 179 -10.58 -10.58 21.90
CA VAL A 179 -11.14 -9.36 22.49
C VAL A 179 -12.20 -8.73 21.60
N ILE A 180 -12.09 -8.91 20.29
CA ILE A 180 -13.14 -8.63 19.30
C ILE A 180 -13.69 -9.96 18.79
N ASP A 181 -15.02 -10.11 18.75
CA ASP A 181 -15.74 -11.25 18.21
C ASP A 181 -17.11 -10.74 17.72
N VAL A 182 -17.17 -10.37 16.45
CA VAL A 182 -18.29 -9.62 15.85
C VAL A 182 -18.66 -10.19 14.49
N VAL A 183 -19.94 -10.09 14.12
CA VAL A 183 -20.38 -10.27 12.74
C VAL A 183 -20.50 -8.89 12.10
N VAL A 184 -19.79 -8.70 11.00
CA VAL A 184 -19.85 -7.48 10.19
C VAL A 184 -20.82 -7.64 9.02
N GLU A 185 -21.44 -6.54 8.67
CA GLU A 185 -22.41 -6.38 7.59
C GLU A 185 -21.86 -5.37 6.54
N PRO A 186 -22.41 -5.33 5.31
CA PRO A 186 -21.91 -4.45 4.27
C PRO A 186 -21.76 -2.99 4.74
N GLY A 187 -20.56 -2.43 4.55
CA GLY A 187 -20.18 -1.08 4.95
C GLY A 187 -19.57 -0.95 6.35
N ASP A 188 -19.54 -2.01 7.15
CA ASP A 188 -18.73 -2.05 8.38
C ASP A 188 -17.24 -2.22 8.05
N VAL A 189 -16.38 -1.76 8.95
CA VAL A 189 -14.93 -1.89 8.84
C VAL A 189 -14.33 -2.47 10.11
N VAL A 190 -13.39 -3.41 9.99
CA VAL A 190 -12.55 -3.86 11.10
C VAL A 190 -11.13 -3.38 10.87
N TYR A 191 -10.61 -2.51 11.75
CA TYR A 191 -9.21 -2.13 11.76
C TYR A 191 -8.40 -3.08 12.63
N VAL A 192 -7.29 -3.59 12.10
CA VAL A 192 -6.35 -4.46 12.81
C VAL A 192 -4.94 -3.88 12.70
N PRO A 193 -4.26 -3.57 13.84
CA PRO A 193 -2.87 -3.12 13.81
C PRO A 193 -1.88 -4.29 13.64
N PRO A 194 -0.62 -4.02 13.28
CA PRO A 194 0.45 -5.01 13.23
C PRO A 194 0.56 -5.81 14.54
N GLY A 195 0.78 -7.13 14.42
CA GLY A 195 1.00 -8.01 15.57
C GLY A 195 -0.27 -8.46 16.30
N TRP A 196 -1.46 -8.00 15.89
CA TRP A 196 -2.72 -8.46 16.46
C TRP A 196 -3.23 -9.71 15.74
N PRO A 197 -3.37 -10.86 16.44
CA PRO A 197 -3.89 -12.07 15.84
C PRO A 197 -5.35 -11.89 15.45
N HIS A 198 -5.72 -12.36 14.27
CA HIS A 198 -7.09 -12.25 13.80
C HIS A 198 -7.49 -13.42 12.92
N ASP A 199 -8.80 -13.67 12.84
CA ASP A 199 -9.38 -14.68 11.98
C ASP A 199 -10.78 -14.28 11.51
N GLY A 200 -11.07 -14.58 10.25
CA GLY A 200 -12.34 -14.22 9.60
C GLY A 200 -13.04 -15.46 9.06
N ALA A 201 -14.19 -15.80 9.63
CA ALA A 201 -15.03 -16.91 9.19
C ALA A 201 -16.28 -16.38 8.46
N THR A 202 -16.40 -16.71 7.17
CA THR A 202 -17.54 -16.29 6.35
C THR A 202 -18.82 -16.99 6.79
N ILE A 203 -19.92 -16.25 6.89
CA ILE A 203 -21.25 -16.76 7.29
C ILE A 203 -22.15 -16.92 6.06
N GLU A 204 -22.07 -15.96 5.16
CA GLU A 204 -22.74 -15.90 3.86
C GLU A 204 -21.69 -15.50 2.85
N ASP A 205 -21.73 -16.07 1.65
CA ASP A 205 -20.75 -15.80 0.60
C ASP A 205 -20.47 -14.30 0.49
N SER A 206 -19.21 -13.92 0.70
CA SER A 206 -18.88 -12.54 1.05
C SER A 206 -17.68 -12.00 0.29
N LEU A 207 -17.72 -10.70 0.03
CA LEU A 207 -16.55 -9.92 -0.36
C LEU A 207 -15.95 -9.22 0.87
N THR A 208 -14.63 -9.12 0.91
CA THR A 208 -13.90 -8.27 1.87
C THR A 208 -12.82 -7.50 1.12
N TYR A 209 -12.81 -6.18 1.31
CA TYR A 209 -11.81 -5.27 0.76
C TYR A 209 -10.82 -4.92 1.87
N SER A 210 -9.59 -5.40 1.74
CA SER A 210 -8.51 -5.19 2.70
C SER A 210 -7.65 -4.02 2.23
N VAL A 211 -7.85 -2.86 2.85
CA VAL A 211 -7.00 -1.68 2.63
C VAL A 211 -5.72 -1.89 3.42
N GLY A 212 -4.66 -2.34 2.74
CA GLY A 212 -3.37 -2.69 3.32
C GLY A 212 -2.45 -1.47 3.41
N TYR A 213 -1.67 -1.42 4.49
CA TYR A 213 -0.59 -0.45 4.63
C TYR A 213 0.75 -1.17 4.69
N ARG A 214 1.82 -0.45 4.41
CA ARG A 214 3.19 -0.94 4.53
C ARG A 214 3.97 -0.15 5.55
N ALA A 215 4.97 -0.79 6.13
CA ALA A 215 5.96 -0.18 7.00
C ALA A 215 7.30 -0.86 6.74
N PRO A 216 8.26 -0.19 6.08
CA PRO A 216 9.52 -0.82 5.73
C PRO A 216 10.32 -1.20 6.98
N ASP A 217 10.93 -2.38 6.96
CA ASP A 217 11.83 -2.83 8.00
C ASP A 217 13.29 -2.37 7.76
N ASN A 218 14.19 -2.70 8.70
CA ASN A 218 15.60 -2.30 8.60
C ASN A 218 16.32 -2.90 7.39
N LEU A 219 15.90 -4.07 6.90
CA LEU A 219 16.51 -4.71 5.74
C LEU A 219 16.13 -3.96 4.47
N GLN A 220 14.84 -3.63 4.30
CA GLN A 220 14.35 -2.86 3.16
C GLN A 220 14.97 -1.45 3.10
N LEU A 221 15.17 -0.81 4.27
CA LEU A 221 15.90 0.47 4.35
C LEU A 221 17.38 0.32 3.97
N ALA A 222 18.03 -0.78 4.38
CA ALA A 222 19.42 -1.05 4.01
C ALA A 222 19.59 -1.36 2.51
N GLU A 223 18.60 -2.02 1.89
CA GLU A 223 18.57 -2.25 0.44
C GLU A 223 18.47 -0.93 -0.33
N SER A 224 17.60 -0.01 0.12
CA SER A 224 17.51 1.34 -0.47
C SER A 224 18.84 2.08 -0.38
N LEU A 225 19.54 1.97 0.76
CA LEU A 225 20.87 2.56 0.94
C LEU A 225 21.89 1.92 0.00
N ALA A 226 21.87 0.60 -0.12
CA ALA A 226 22.77 -0.13 -1.02
C ALA A 226 22.54 0.27 -2.49
N MET A 227 21.29 0.38 -2.93
CA MET A 227 20.93 0.84 -4.28
C MET A 227 21.42 2.27 -4.55
N MET A 228 21.23 3.18 -3.59
CA MET A 228 21.75 4.55 -3.69
C MET A 228 23.28 4.56 -3.84
N LEU A 229 23.99 3.82 -2.98
CA LEU A 229 25.46 3.76 -3.03
C LEU A 229 25.95 3.11 -4.34
N ASP A 230 25.23 2.15 -4.91
CA ASP A 230 25.59 1.51 -6.18
C ASP A 230 25.53 2.50 -7.37
N LYS A 231 24.63 3.50 -7.33
CA LYS A 231 24.60 4.62 -8.30
C LYS A 231 25.86 5.50 -8.25
N GLY A 232 26.71 5.38 -7.21
CA GLY A 232 28.06 5.95 -7.16
C GLY A 232 28.18 7.38 -6.63
N ALA A 233 27.08 8.02 -6.26
CA ALA A 233 27.09 9.34 -5.62
C ALA A 233 27.73 9.25 -4.22
N HIS A 234 28.71 10.11 -3.92
CA HIS A 234 29.27 10.27 -2.58
C HIS A 234 29.86 9.00 -1.90
N ASN A 235 30.35 8.05 -2.70
CA ASN A 235 31.08 6.88 -2.18
C ASN A 235 32.51 7.23 -1.76
N TYR A 236 32.71 7.49 -0.47
CA TYR A 236 34.02 7.75 0.10
C TYR A 236 34.81 6.46 0.38
N ARG A 237 36.13 6.54 0.33
CA ARG A 237 37.01 5.47 0.81
C ARG A 237 37.50 5.81 2.21
N PHE A 238 37.52 4.81 3.09
CA PHE A 238 38.18 4.94 4.38
C PHE A 238 39.64 5.41 4.21
N THR A 239 40.06 6.37 5.04
CA THR A 239 41.43 6.87 5.06
C THR A 239 41.96 6.95 6.48
N ASP A 240 43.24 6.63 6.66
CA ASP A 240 43.92 6.57 7.94
C ASP A 240 45.35 7.12 7.85
N ALA A 241 45.55 8.19 7.07
CA ALA A 241 46.88 8.78 6.81
C ALA A 241 47.66 9.16 8.08
N SER A 242 46.98 9.33 9.22
CA SER A 242 47.54 9.63 10.55
C SER A 242 47.60 8.40 11.49
N ARG A 243 47.60 7.18 10.96
CA ARG A 243 47.64 5.92 11.73
C ARG A 243 48.88 5.82 12.61
N SER A 244 48.66 5.39 13.86
CA SER A 244 49.72 5.06 14.80
C SER A 244 50.11 3.57 14.73
N MET A 245 51.34 3.25 15.15
CA MET A 245 51.81 1.86 15.19
C MET A 245 50.98 1.03 16.19
N GLN A 246 50.50 -0.13 15.75
CA GLN A 246 49.74 -1.06 16.59
C GLN A 246 50.62 -2.23 17.05
N GLY A 247 50.45 -2.67 18.30
CA GLY A 247 51.26 -3.74 18.89
C GLY A 247 50.98 -5.15 18.35
N ASN A 248 49.79 -5.41 17.81
CA ASN A 248 49.41 -6.71 17.25
C ASN A 248 48.60 -6.54 15.95
N ARG A 249 49.09 -7.09 14.84
CA ARG A 249 48.45 -6.99 13.50
C ARG A 249 47.05 -7.60 13.39
N ALA A 250 46.66 -8.48 14.32
CA ALA A 250 45.36 -9.14 14.30
C ALA A 250 44.28 -8.38 15.10
N TRP A 251 44.65 -7.34 15.86
CA TRP A 251 43.66 -6.54 16.57
C TRP A 251 43.00 -5.53 15.63
N VAL A 252 41.69 -5.37 15.79
CA VAL A 252 40.95 -4.28 15.13
C VAL A 252 40.82 -3.16 16.15
N ASN A 253 41.30 -1.97 15.81
CA ASN A 253 41.17 -0.83 16.70
C ASN A 253 39.70 -0.40 16.74
N PRO A 254 39.08 -0.25 17.92
CA PRO A 254 37.72 0.29 18.04
C PRO A 254 37.51 1.63 17.33
N SER A 255 38.56 2.46 17.21
CA SER A 255 38.48 3.71 16.44
C SER A 255 38.25 3.48 14.95
N ASP A 256 38.86 2.45 14.36
CA ASP A 256 38.70 2.12 12.94
C ASP A 256 37.24 1.70 12.67
N VAL A 257 36.67 0.87 13.55
CA VAL A 257 35.26 0.46 13.47
C VAL A 257 34.33 1.67 13.63
N ALA A 258 34.64 2.59 14.54
CA ALA A 258 33.83 3.79 14.75
C ALA A 258 33.82 4.70 13.50
N ILE A 259 34.98 4.90 12.85
CA ILE A 259 35.07 5.69 11.62
C ILE A 259 34.29 5.01 10.48
N LEU A 260 34.40 3.69 10.31
CA LEU A 260 33.65 2.95 9.30
C LEU A 260 32.13 3.04 9.52
N LYS A 261 31.67 2.97 10.78
CA LYS A 261 30.26 3.19 11.12
C LYS A 261 29.84 4.62 10.83
N GLN A 262 30.66 5.61 11.19
CA GLN A 262 30.36 7.02 10.94
C GLN A 262 30.23 7.29 9.44
N GLN A 263 31.08 6.68 8.61
CA GLN A 263 31.00 6.80 7.16
C GLN A 263 29.63 6.37 6.61
N LEU A 264 29.05 5.27 7.12
CA LEU A 264 27.70 4.86 6.74
C LEU A 264 26.61 5.78 7.31
N ILE A 265 26.78 6.25 8.54
CA ILE A 265 25.85 7.22 9.16
C ILE A 265 25.82 8.54 8.36
N ASP A 266 26.97 9.00 7.87
CA ASP A 266 27.07 10.20 7.05
C ASP A 266 26.34 10.03 5.72
N ALA A 267 26.43 8.84 5.10
CA ALA A 267 25.64 8.52 3.90
C ALA A 267 24.14 8.53 4.18
N ILE A 268 23.69 7.95 5.30
CA ILE A 268 22.28 7.93 5.72
C ILE A 268 21.76 9.34 5.99
N ASN A 269 22.58 10.23 6.55
CA ASN A 269 22.18 11.61 6.83
C ASN A 269 22.26 12.52 5.59
N GLY A 270 22.73 12.02 4.46
CA GLY A 270 22.85 12.78 3.22
C GLY A 270 21.50 13.05 2.55
N GLU A 271 21.45 14.13 1.77
CA GLU A 271 20.28 14.49 0.97
C GLU A 271 19.95 13.41 -0.07
N ASP A 272 20.97 12.80 -0.68
CA ASP A 272 20.82 11.71 -1.64
C ASP A 272 20.04 10.52 -1.07
N PHE A 273 20.29 10.17 0.20
CA PHE A 273 19.56 9.07 0.83
C PHE A 273 18.12 9.44 1.12
N THR A 274 17.86 10.72 1.44
CA THR A 274 16.49 11.20 1.58
C THR A 274 15.74 11.11 0.26
N LEU A 275 16.38 11.47 -0.87
CA LEU A 275 15.79 11.33 -2.20
C LEU A 275 15.58 9.87 -2.59
N ALA A 276 16.57 9.00 -2.35
CA ALA A 276 16.45 7.57 -2.60
C ALA A 276 15.31 6.92 -1.79
N LEU A 277 15.09 7.36 -0.55
CA LEU A 277 13.93 6.93 0.23
C LEU A 277 12.62 7.42 -0.37
N LEU A 278 12.54 8.66 -0.86
CA LEU A 278 11.33 9.17 -1.53
C LEU A 278 11.03 8.42 -2.83
N GLU A 279 12.05 8.10 -3.63
CA GLU A 279 11.94 7.22 -4.79
C GLU A 279 11.35 5.86 -4.37
N ALA A 280 11.99 5.17 -3.43
CA ALA A 280 11.55 3.85 -2.96
C ALA A 280 10.14 3.89 -2.32
N MET A 281 9.80 4.96 -1.60
CA MET A 281 8.49 5.15 -0.99
C MET A 281 7.39 5.44 -2.02
N SER A 282 7.75 5.94 -3.21
CA SER A 282 6.83 6.17 -4.32
C SER A 282 6.63 4.93 -5.20
N GLU A 283 7.48 3.91 -5.07
CA GLU A 283 7.35 2.63 -5.76
C GLU A 283 6.08 1.91 -5.29
N GLN A 284 5.12 1.74 -6.18
CA GLN A 284 3.84 1.06 -5.91
C GLN A 284 3.69 -0.22 -6.73
N GLY A 285 4.68 -0.57 -7.57
CA GLY A 285 4.59 -1.72 -8.47
C GLY A 285 3.40 -1.59 -9.40
N ILE A 286 3.20 -0.38 -9.95
CA ILE A 286 2.15 -0.13 -10.94
C ILE A 286 2.55 -0.82 -12.24
N PRO A 287 1.64 -1.55 -12.88
CA PRO A 287 1.90 -2.09 -14.21
C PRO A 287 2.23 -0.97 -15.19
N GLU A 288 3.30 -1.14 -15.96
CA GLU A 288 3.66 -0.18 -17.01
C GLU A 288 3.00 -0.60 -18.31
N TYR A 289 2.02 0.19 -18.73
CA TYR A 289 1.37 0.07 -20.04
C TYR A 289 1.74 1.28 -20.90
N PRO A 290 2.98 1.36 -21.41
CA PRO A 290 3.38 2.46 -22.27
C PRO A 290 2.52 2.50 -23.53
N LEU A 291 2.29 3.71 -24.04
CA LEU A 291 1.54 3.90 -25.27
C LEU A 291 2.25 3.21 -26.45
N GLU A 292 1.47 2.67 -27.39
CA GLU A 292 2.03 2.10 -28.63
C GLU A 292 2.81 3.16 -29.43
N ASP A 293 2.27 4.38 -29.46
CA ASP A 293 2.90 5.56 -30.05
C ASP A 293 3.07 6.64 -28.96
N GLU A 294 4.32 7.06 -28.71
CA GLU A 294 4.60 8.14 -27.76
C GLU A 294 3.95 9.45 -28.21
N VAL A 295 3.32 10.15 -27.27
CA VAL A 295 2.79 11.49 -27.48
C VAL A 295 3.87 12.53 -27.28
N SER A 296 3.80 13.58 -28.10
CA SER A 296 4.74 14.71 -28.02
C SER A 296 4.26 15.75 -27.01
N LEU A 297 5.21 16.53 -26.49
CA LEU A 297 4.91 17.69 -25.65
C LEU A 297 4.01 18.71 -26.36
N GLU A 298 4.19 18.90 -27.67
CA GLU A 298 3.35 19.81 -28.46
C GLU A 298 1.89 19.33 -28.48
N GLN A 299 1.68 18.02 -28.63
CA GLN A 299 0.35 17.42 -28.59
C GLN A 299 -0.31 17.63 -27.22
N ILE A 300 0.36 17.23 -26.12
CA ILE A 300 -0.18 17.38 -24.77
C ILE A 300 -0.46 18.85 -24.43
N SER A 301 0.43 19.77 -24.82
CA SER A 301 0.21 21.21 -24.65
C SER A 301 -1.06 21.70 -25.37
N ASN A 302 -1.26 21.27 -26.61
CA ASN A 302 -2.45 21.65 -27.40
C ASN A 302 -3.74 21.06 -26.83
N GLU A 303 -3.72 19.79 -26.42
CA GLU A 303 -4.88 19.11 -25.82
C GLU A 303 -5.26 19.71 -24.48
N PHE A 304 -4.27 19.96 -23.62
CA PHE A 304 -4.48 20.62 -22.34
C PHE A 304 -5.08 22.02 -22.53
N ALA A 305 -4.55 22.82 -23.47
CA ALA A 305 -5.11 24.12 -23.83
C ALA A 305 -6.53 24.05 -24.43
N ALA A 306 -6.87 22.94 -25.08
CA ALA A 306 -8.23 22.67 -25.57
C ALA A 306 -9.22 22.24 -24.47
N GLY A 307 -8.77 22.08 -23.23
CA GLY A 307 -9.59 21.68 -22.09
C GLY A 307 -9.76 20.17 -21.94
N ILE A 308 -8.94 19.37 -22.63
CA ILE A 308 -8.89 17.92 -22.40
C ILE A 308 -8.44 17.66 -20.96
N SER A 309 -9.08 16.68 -20.34
CA SER A 309 -8.82 16.29 -18.96
C SER A 309 -8.02 14.98 -18.90
N PHE A 310 -7.23 14.85 -17.85
CA PHE A 310 -6.39 13.69 -17.59
C PHE A 310 -6.63 13.19 -16.17
N VAL A 311 -6.38 11.91 -15.93
CA VAL A 311 -6.47 11.28 -14.60
C VAL A 311 -5.25 10.38 -14.38
N PRO A 312 -4.83 10.16 -13.12
CA PRO A 312 -3.84 9.14 -12.82
C PRO A 312 -4.37 7.76 -13.23
N ALA A 313 -3.47 6.90 -13.74
CA ALA A 313 -3.77 5.51 -13.94
C ALA A 313 -4.07 4.80 -12.60
N PRO A 314 -4.83 3.69 -12.60
CA PRO A 314 -5.16 2.96 -11.38
C PRO A 314 -3.94 2.63 -10.52
N GLY A 315 -4.07 2.86 -9.21
CA GLY A 315 -3.03 2.60 -8.21
C GLY A 315 -1.94 3.67 -8.10
N VAL A 316 -1.86 4.62 -9.03
CA VAL A 316 -0.84 5.69 -8.98
C VAL A 316 -1.06 6.61 -7.77
N ARG A 317 -0.02 6.74 -6.95
CA ARG A 317 -0.04 7.55 -5.73
C ARG A 317 1.23 8.39 -5.64
N ALA A 318 1.17 9.58 -6.21
CA ALA A 318 2.33 10.46 -6.24
C ALA A 318 2.70 10.98 -4.83
N LEU A 319 4.00 11.25 -4.65
CA LEU A 319 4.55 11.92 -3.47
C LEU A 319 5.19 13.26 -3.87
N LEU A 320 5.21 14.21 -2.93
CA LEU A 320 5.84 15.52 -3.13
C LEU A 320 6.92 15.77 -2.08
N CYS A 321 8.06 16.30 -2.53
CA CYS A 321 9.06 16.94 -1.68
C CYS A 321 8.91 18.46 -1.73
N ASP A 322 8.91 19.10 -0.57
CA ASP A 322 8.54 20.52 -0.41
C ASP A 322 9.68 21.51 -0.69
N GLY A 323 10.85 21.01 -1.09
CA GLY A 323 12.03 21.81 -1.36
C GLY A 323 12.64 22.48 -0.13
N LYS A 324 12.37 21.97 1.09
CA LYS A 324 12.98 22.47 2.32
C LYS A 324 14.15 21.59 2.76
N ARG A 325 15.00 22.13 3.64
CA ARG A 325 16.15 21.42 4.26
C ARG A 325 17.20 20.98 3.24
N GLY A 326 17.43 21.79 2.21
CA GLY A 326 18.42 21.52 1.16
C GLY A 326 17.91 20.64 0.01
N LEU A 327 16.75 20.00 0.19
CA LEU A 327 16.14 19.15 -0.84
C LEU A 327 15.54 19.97 -1.99
N PRO A 328 15.47 19.41 -3.22
CA PRO A 328 14.72 19.99 -4.32
C PRO A 328 13.21 19.88 -4.09
N ARG A 329 12.44 20.69 -4.82
CA ARG A 329 11.01 20.43 -5.02
C ARG A 329 10.90 19.37 -6.09
N ALA A 330 10.26 18.25 -5.75
CA ALA A 330 10.16 17.13 -6.67
C ALA A 330 8.87 16.34 -6.47
N LEU A 331 8.34 15.83 -7.56
CA LEU A 331 7.29 14.82 -7.62
C LEU A 331 7.94 13.45 -7.74
N PHE A 332 7.41 12.48 -7.01
CA PHE A 332 7.83 11.09 -7.12
C PHE A 332 6.65 10.23 -7.53
N VAL A 333 6.80 9.50 -8.63
CA VAL A 333 5.79 8.58 -9.16
C VAL A 333 6.48 7.27 -9.50
N ASN A 334 6.09 6.19 -8.82
CA ASN A 334 6.55 4.83 -9.09
C ASN A 334 8.08 4.73 -9.29
N GLY A 335 8.84 5.25 -8.33
CA GLY A 335 10.30 5.22 -8.33
C GLY A 335 10.98 6.34 -9.14
N SER A 336 10.23 7.11 -9.93
CA SER A 336 10.77 8.20 -10.77
C SER A 336 10.66 9.57 -10.09
N GLN A 337 11.71 10.40 -10.22
CA GLN A 337 11.77 11.77 -9.67
C GLN A 337 11.61 12.83 -10.78
N PHE A 338 10.78 13.84 -10.54
CA PHE A 338 10.57 15.00 -11.43
C PHE A 338 10.72 16.30 -10.65
N GLU A 339 11.81 17.04 -10.87
CA GLU A 339 12.05 18.32 -10.19
C GLU A 339 11.24 19.47 -10.79
N PHE A 340 10.82 20.41 -9.95
CA PHE A 340 10.03 21.57 -10.38
C PHE A 340 10.37 22.87 -9.64
N GLY A 341 10.03 24.00 -10.27
CA GLY A 341 10.27 25.32 -9.70
C GLY A 341 9.25 25.69 -8.63
N LYS A 342 9.57 26.64 -7.73
CA LYS A 342 8.60 27.15 -6.76
C LYS A 342 7.33 27.73 -7.43
N SER A 343 7.46 28.28 -8.63
CA SER A 343 6.34 28.78 -9.44
C SER A 343 5.35 27.71 -9.85
N ASP A 344 5.78 26.44 -9.93
CA ASP A 344 4.96 25.33 -10.40
C ASP A 344 4.27 24.57 -9.26
N GLN A 345 4.46 25.01 -8.01
CA GLN A 345 4.04 24.25 -6.83
C GLN A 345 2.55 23.89 -6.86
N GLU A 346 1.67 24.83 -7.24
CA GLU A 346 0.23 24.60 -7.31
C GLU A 346 -0.12 23.52 -8.33
N TRP A 347 0.50 23.57 -9.52
CA TRP A 347 0.29 22.59 -10.57
C TRP A 347 0.73 21.18 -10.17
N PHE A 348 1.89 21.05 -9.50
CA PHE A 348 2.37 19.75 -9.02
C PHE A 348 1.58 19.23 -7.82
N GLU A 349 1.01 20.10 -6.98
CA GLU A 349 0.05 19.72 -5.93
C GLU A 349 -1.25 19.19 -6.52
N VAL A 350 -1.77 19.81 -7.59
CA VAL A 350 -2.93 19.28 -8.33
C VAL A 350 -2.61 17.94 -8.98
N LEU A 351 -1.46 17.82 -9.67
CA LEU A 351 -1.04 16.57 -10.29
C LEU A 351 -0.93 15.44 -9.26
N ALA A 352 -0.36 15.71 -8.09
CA ALA A 352 -0.23 14.73 -7.02
C ALA A 352 -1.54 14.43 -6.26
N SER A 353 -2.61 15.21 -6.47
CA SER A 353 -3.86 15.09 -5.71
C SER A 353 -4.65 13.81 -6.00
N GLY A 354 -4.37 13.16 -7.14
CA GLY A 354 -5.11 11.99 -7.61
C GLY A 354 -6.44 12.31 -8.30
N GLY A 355 -6.80 13.59 -8.42
CA GLY A 355 -8.04 14.03 -9.06
C GLY A 355 -7.92 14.24 -10.58
N VAL A 356 -9.06 14.60 -11.19
CA VAL A 356 -9.11 15.03 -12.59
C VAL A 356 -8.30 16.30 -12.78
N LEU A 357 -7.38 16.26 -13.74
CA LEU A 357 -6.45 17.32 -14.10
C LEU A 357 -6.86 17.96 -15.43
N ASN A 358 -7.02 19.28 -15.47
CA ASN A 358 -7.22 20.05 -16.70
C ASN A 358 -6.77 21.52 -16.55
N ALA A 359 -6.89 22.29 -17.62
CA ALA A 359 -6.45 23.70 -17.67
C ALA A 359 -7.16 24.66 -16.69
N THR A 360 -8.24 24.23 -16.04
CA THR A 360 -8.98 25.05 -15.07
C THR A 360 -8.61 24.78 -13.62
N CYS A 361 -7.74 23.79 -13.36
CA CYS A 361 -7.37 23.40 -12.00
C CYS A 361 -6.54 24.46 -11.25
N CYS A 362 -5.78 25.29 -11.96
CA CYS A 362 -5.01 26.40 -11.39
C CYS A 362 -5.33 27.71 -12.09
N GLN A 363 -5.07 28.84 -11.43
CA GLN A 363 -5.33 30.17 -12.00
C GLN A 363 -4.34 30.55 -13.10
N ASP A 364 -3.06 30.23 -12.89
CA ASP A 364 -1.97 30.52 -13.82
C ASP A 364 -1.82 29.38 -14.84
N ALA A 365 -1.41 29.72 -16.07
CA ALA A 365 -1.15 28.73 -17.11
C ALA A 365 -0.04 27.74 -16.68
N PRO A 366 -0.11 26.46 -17.09
CA PRO A 366 0.94 25.49 -16.79
C PRO A 366 2.26 25.91 -17.43
N SER A 367 3.36 25.59 -16.74
CA SER A 367 4.70 25.82 -17.29
C SER A 367 5.11 24.72 -18.25
N PHE A 368 6.20 24.97 -18.98
CA PHE A 368 6.86 23.96 -19.82
C PHE A 368 7.25 22.72 -19.00
N THR A 369 7.84 22.91 -17.82
CA THR A 369 8.27 21.81 -16.94
C THR A 369 7.10 20.93 -16.50
N PHE A 370 5.95 21.54 -16.20
CA PHE A 370 4.74 20.81 -15.87
C PHE A 370 4.26 19.94 -17.05
N LEU A 371 4.13 20.53 -18.24
CA LEU A 371 3.65 19.82 -19.43
C LEU A 371 4.63 18.72 -19.88
N GLU A 372 5.93 18.95 -19.76
CA GLU A 372 6.98 17.93 -20.02
C GLU A 372 6.88 16.76 -19.03
N THR A 373 6.65 17.05 -17.76
CA THR A 373 6.40 16.01 -16.75
C THR A 373 5.14 15.21 -17.08
N LEU A 374 4.01 15.89 -17.33
CA LEU A 374 2.75 15.24 -17.70
C LEU A 374 2.91 14.37 -18.96
N THR A 375 3.61 14.86 -19.97
CA THR A 375 3.90 14.09 -21.21
C THR A 375 4.67 12.82 -20.89
N THR A 376 5.70 12.91 -20.05
CA THR A 376 6.49 11.75 -19.64
C THR A 376 5.65 10.73 -18.86
N LEU A 377 4.81 11.22 -17.94
CA LEU A 377 3.92 10.38 -17.15
C LEU A 377 2.89 9.65 -18.02
N ILE A 378 2.34 10.33 -19.04
CA ILE A 378 1.41 9.71 -20.00
C ILE A 378 2.11 8.65 -20.85
N ASN A 379 3.30 8.93 -21.37
CA ASN A 379 4.05 7.96 -22.18
C ASN A 379 4.44 6.71 -21.38
N ASN A 380 4.66 6.84 -20.06
CA ASN A 380 4.93 5.73 -19.17
C ASN A 380 3.65 4.99 -18.71
N GLY A 381 2.46 5.46 -19.08
CA GLY A 381 1.19 4.86 -18.68
C GLY A 381 0.76 5.18 -17.25
N TYR A 382 1.32 6.22 -16.62
CA TYR A 382 0.94 6.61 -15.25
C TYR A 382 -0.19 7.64 -15.21
N TRP A 383 -0.44 8.35 -16.31
CA TRP A 383 -1.58 9.24 -16.50
C TRP A 383 -2.25 8.92 -17.83
N GLU A 384 -3.56 9.08 -17.88
CA GLU A 384 -4.37 8.78 -19.06
C GLU A 384 -5.41 9.87 -19.32
N TRP A 385 -5.95 9.88 -20.54
CA TRP A 385 -7.04 10.77 -20.91
C TRP A 385 -8.30 10.41 -20.13
N PHE A 386 -8.99 11.42 -19.61
CA PHE A 386 -10.25 11.21 -18.89
C PHE A 386 -11.43 11.21 -19.87
N GLU A 387 -12.00 10.02 -20.09
CA GLU A 387 -13.26 9.84 -20.80
C GLU A 387 -14.42 9.88 -19.79
N GLY A 388 -14.94 11.09 -19.55
CA GLY A 388 -15.94 11.35 -18.50
C GLY A 388 -17.33 10.76 -18.72
#